data_AF-A0A8J6C661-F1
#
_entry.id   AF-A0A8J6C661-F1
#
_cell.length_a   1.000
_cell.length_b   1.000
_cell.length_c   1.000
_cell.angle_alpha   90.00
_cell.angle_beta   90.00
_cell.angle_gamma   90.00
#
_symmetry.space_group_name_H-M   'P 1'
#
loop_
_entity.id
_entity.type
_entity.pdbx_description
1 polymer ?
#
loop_
_entity_poly.entity_id
_entity_poly.type
_entity_poly.pdbx_seq_one_letter_code
_entity_poly.pdbx_strand_id
1 'polypeptide(L)'
;MVFEPREGPTAELQAIRAEMGAPMAEPVSYVSRQEMHDAKVPLDYRDYCAHLLIPLNRCRQQELYLPWKCETLRNAYEKCQHNDYVRRRALKKAEEGA
;
A
#
# COMPACT_ATOMS: atom_id res chain seq x y z
N MET A 1 6.57 31.75 -3.92
CA MET A 1 6.20 30.77 -2.87
C MET A 1 7.15 29.59 -3.04
N VAL A 2 8.19 29.51 -2.22
CA VAL A 2 9.13 28.39 -2.25
C VAL A 2 8.58 27.35 -1.28
N PHE A 3 8.14 26.20 -1.79
CA PHE A 3 7.81 25.05 -0.96
C PHE A 3 9.13 24.40 -0.55
N GLU A 4 9.61 24.71 0.64
CA GLU A 4 10.74 23.97 1.23
C GLU A 4 10.26 22.57 1.65
N PRO A 5 11.06 21.51 1.37
CA PRO A 5 10.75 20.18 1.85
C PRO A 5 10.82 20.17 3.38
N ARG A 6 9.70 19.90 4.06
CA ARG A 6 9.73 19.52 5.46
C ARG A 6 10.39 18.15 5.55
N GLU A 7 11.65 18.11 5.97
CA GLU A 7 12.27 16.90 6.49
C GLU A 7 11.45 16.48 7.72
N GLY A 8 10.51 15.56 7.51
CA GLY A 8 9.75 14.98 8.61
C GLY A 8 10.71 14.24 9.55
N PRO A 9 10.35 14.09 10.83
CA PRO A 9 11.20 13.42 11.83
C PRO A 9 11.16 11.91 11.61
N THR A 10 11.80 11.45 10.53
CA THR A 10 11.91 10.03 10.19
C THR A 10 12.64 9.27 11.28
N ALA A 11 13.63 9.89 11.93
CA ALA A 11 14.34 9.33 13.06
C ALA A 11 13.45 9.15 14.31
N GLU A 12 12.59 10.12 14.63
CA GLU A 12 11.67 9.99 15.77
C GLU A 12 10.60 8.94 15.50
N LEU A 13 10.07 8.87 14.27
CA LEU A 13 9.12 7.84 13.85
C LEU A 13 9.74 6.43 13.86
N GLN A 14 11.03 6.30 13.53
CA GLN A 14 11.76 5.04 13.60
C GLN A 14 12.01 4.61 15.05
N ALA A 15 12.34 5.55 15.94
CA ALA A 15 12.52 5.29 17.37
C ALA A 15 11.21 4.83 18.03
N ILE A 16 10.08 5.50 17.74
CA ILE A 16 8.76 5.11 18.26
C ILE A 16 8.37 3.69 17.81
N ARG A 17 8.67 3.32 16.56
CA ARG A 17 8.41 1.96 16.04
C ARG A 17 9.27 0.88 16.71
N ALA A 18 10.49 1.21 17.12
CA ALA A 18 11.38 0.28 17.82
C ALA A 18 10.93 0.03 19.27
N GLU A 19 10.44 1.06 19.95
CA GLU A 19 9.94 1.00 21.34
C GLU A 19 8.63 0.21 21.45
N MET A 20 7.75 0.30 20.45
CA MET A 20 6.41 -0.30 20.51
C MET A 20 6.36 -1.80 20.22
N GLY A 21 7.47 -2.43 19.77
CA GLY A 21 7.54 -3.83 19.39
C GLY A 21 6.64 -4.16 18.18
N ALA A 22 7.19 -4.71 17.10
CA ALA A 22 6.41 -4.91 15.86
C ALA A 22 5.17 -5.81 16.10
N PRO A 23 3.94 -5.26 16.02
CA PRO A 23 2.74 -6.08 16.20
C PRO A 23 2.49 -6.84 14.90
N MET A 24 2.76 -8.14 14.90
CA MET A 24 2.65 -9.04 13.74
C MET A 24 3.56 -8.62 12.56
N ALA A 25 4.03 -9.57 11.76
CA ALA A 25 4.93 -9.28 10.64
C ALA A 25 4.34 -8.18 9.74
N GLU A 26 5.04 -7.03 9.67
CA GLU A 26 4.63 -5.93 8.80
C GLU A 26 4.68 -6.41 7.34
N PRO A 27 3.63 -6.16 6.55
CA PRO A 27 3.62 -6.55 5.15
C PRO A 27 4.77 -5.86 4.41
N VAL A 28 5.41 -6.58 3.50
CA VAL A 28 6.49 -6.04 2.68
C VAL A 28 5.89 -5.43 1.42
N SER A 29 6.20 -4.17 1.14
CA SER A 29 5.91 -3.56 -0.17
C SER A 29 7.02 -3.93 -1.14
N TYR A 30 6.66 -4.55 -2.26
CA TYR A 30 7.63 -4.95 -3.30
C TYR A 30 7.95 -3.86 -4.33
N VAL A 31 7.44 -2.63 -4.14
CA VAL A 31 7.62 -1.49 -5.06
C VAL A 31 8.27 -0.33 -4.32
N SER A 32 9.22 0.33 -4.95
CA SER A 32 9.82 1.55 -4.43
C SER A 32 8.85 2.75 -4.52
N ARG A 33 9.11 3.78 -3.70
CA ARG A 33 8.31 5.02 -3.75
C ARG A 33 8.41 5.73 -5.11
N GLN A 34 9.59 5.67 -5.74
CA GLN A 34 9.82 6.29 -7.04
C GLN A 34 9.01 5.58 -8.13
N GLU A 35 9.00 4.26 -8.15
CA GLU A 35 8.20 3.49 -9.11
C GLU A 35 6.69 3.75 -8.97
N MET A 36 6.17 3.89 -7.75
CA MET A 36 4.76 4.26 -7.53
C MET A 36 4.44 5.68 -8.01
N HIS A 37 5.40 6.60 -7.86
CA HIS A 37 5.28 7.96 -8.39
C HIS A 37 5.27 7.96 -9.92
N ASP A 38 6.20 7.26 -10.54
CA ASP A 38 6.35 7.19 -12.00
C ASP A 38 5.16 6.49 -12.66
N ALA A 39 4.59 5.48 -11.99
CA ALA A 39 3.35 4.83 -12.38
C ALA A 39 2.08 5.66 -12.08
N LYS A 40 2.22 6.89 -11.56
CA LYS A 40 1.14 7.83 -11.24
C LYS A 40 0.06 7.21 -10.33
N VAL A 41 0.48 6.40 -9.35
CA VAL A 41 -0.44 5.82 -8.38
C VAL A 41 -0.94 6.92 -7.43
N PRO A 42 -2.27 7.11 -7.26
CA PRO A 42 -2.82 8.08 -6.33
C PRO A 42 -2.44 7.75 -4.88
N LEU A 43 -2.34 8.76 -4.02
CA LEU A 43 -1.85 8.61 -2.64
C LEU A 43 -2.62 7.55 -1.84
N ASP A 44 -3.94 7.48 -2.05
CA ASP A 44 -4.82 6.53 -1.34
C ASP A 44 -4.51 5.06 -1.68
N TYR A 45 -3.88 4.81 -2.82
CA TYR A 45 -3.53 3.47 -3.31
C TYR A 45 -2.02 3.18 -3.25
N ARG A 46 -1.25 3.99 -2.53
CA ARG A 46 0.19 3.74 -2.29
C ARG A 46 0.38 2.84 -1.07
N ASP A 47 -0.32 1.72 -1.07
CA ASP A 47 -0.31 0.72 -0.01
C ASP A 47 0.59 -0.49 -0.36
N TYR A 48 0.65 -1.48 0.52
CA TYR A 48 1.48 -2.67 0.31
C TYR A 48 1.09 -3.48 -0.94
N CYS A 49 -0.14 -3.33 -1.43
CA CYS A 49 -0.65 -4.00 -2.63
C CYS A 49 -0.34 -3.27 -3.94
N ALA A 50 0.40 -2.15 -3.93
CA ALA A 50 0.71 -1.37 -5.13
C ALA A 50 1.44 -2.15 -6.23
N HIS A 51 2.22 -3.19 -5.87
CA HIS A 51 2.88 -4.10 -6.82
C HIS A 51 1.90 -4.84 -7.76
N LEU A 52 0.65 -5.04 -7.34
CA LEU A 52 -0.39 -5.65 -8.16
C LEU A 52 -1.22 -4.60 -8.91
N LEU A 53 -1.32 -3.38 -8.37
CA LEU A 53 -2.10 -2.31 -8.98
C LEU A 53 -1.44 -1.75 -10.24
N ILE A 54 -0.12 -1.60 -10.24
CA ILE A 54 0.64 -1.11 -11.41
C ILE A 54 0.42 -2.00 -12.64
N PRO A 55 0.61 -3.34 -12.59
CA PRO A 55 0.34 -4.21 -13.74
C PRO A 55 -1.16 -4.27 -14.09
N LEU A 56 -2.06 -4.19 -13.11
CA LEU A 56 -3.51 -4.12 -13.37
C LEU A 56 -3.89 -2.86 -14.16
N ASN A 57 -3.35 -1.70 -13.79
CA ASN A 57 -3.63 -0.45 -14.49
C ASN A 57 -3.04 -0.44 -15.90
N ARG A 58 -1.87 -1.07 -16.10
CA ARG A 58 -1.31 -1.28 -17.44
C ARG A 58 -2.23 -2.15 -18.30
N CYS A 59 -2.71 -3.28 -17.77
CA CYS A 59 -3.67 -4.15 -18.46
C CYS A 59 -4.95 -3.42 -18.82
N ARG A 60 -5.53 -2.65 -17.87
CA ARG A 60 -6.74 -1.86 -18.09
C ARG A 60 -6.59 -0.84 -19.22
N GLN A 61 -5.45 -0.15 -19.30
CA GLN A 61 -5.20 0.80 -20.38
C GLN A 61 -5.05 0.10 -21.74
N GLN A 62 -4.36 -1.05 -21.78
CA GLN A 62 -4.17 -1.82 -23.02
C GLN A 62 -5.48 -2.41 -23.55
N GLU A 63 -6.31 -2.94 -22.65
CA GLU A 63 -7.58 -3.60 -22.99
C GLU A 63 -8.78 -2.65 -22.92
N LEU A 64 -8.57 -1.33 -22.91
CA LEU A 64 -9.63 -0.31 -22.87
C LEU A 64 -10.66 -0.53 -21.75
N TYR A 65 -10.20 -0.99 -20.58
CA TYR A 65 -11.00 -1.23 -19.39
C TYR A 65 -12.11 -2.28 -19.56
N LEU A 66 -11.96 -3.21 -20.50
CA LEU A 66 -12.90 -4.32 -20.66
C LEU A 66 -12.96 -5.19 -19.39
N PRO A 67 -14.15 -5.45 -18.83
CA PRO A 67 -14.26 -6.04 -17.49
C PRO A 67 -13.78 -7.50 -17.39
N TRP A 68 -13.81 -8.25 -18.48
CA TRP A 68 -13.44 -9.69 -18.51
C TRP A 68 -11.95 -9.95 -18.85
N LYS A 69 -11.18 -8.94 -19.27
CA LYS A 69 -9.81 -9.15 -19.78
C LYS A 69 -8.74 -9.21 -18.71
N CYS A 70 -8.87 -8.40 -17.66
CA CYS A 70 -7.87 -8.26 -16.60
C CYS A 70 -8.31 -8.92 -15.27
N GLU A 71 -9.23 -9.89 -15.31
CA GLU A 71 -9.86 -10.46 -14.11
C GLU A 71 -8.86 -11.09 -13.15
N THR A 72 -7.90 -11.87 -13.63
CA THR A 72 -6.90 -12.51 -12.76
C THR A 72 -6.08 -11.48 -11.98
N LEU A 73 -5.65 -10.41 -12.64
CA LEU A 73 -4.92 -9.31 -12.01
C LEU A 73 -5.81 -8.53 -11.03
N ARG A 74 -7.07 -8.31 -11.39
CA ARG A 74 -8.06 -7.67 -10.51
C ARG A 74 -8.25 -8.49 -9.23
N ASN A 75 -8.54 -9.78 -9.38
CA ASN A 75 -8.80 -10.69 -8.26
C ASN A 75 -7.57 -10.82 -7.34
N ALA A 76 -6.36 -10.84 -7.92
CA ALA A 76 -5.13 -10.83 -7.14
C ALA A 76 -4.99 -9.55 -6.30
N TYR A 77 -5.21 -8.37 -6.91
CA TYR A 77 -5.17 -7.09 -6.21
C TYR A 77 -6.23 -7.00 -5.11
N GLU A 78 -7.47 -7.39 -5.40
CA GLU A 78 -8.58 -7.39 -4.43
C GLU A 78 -8.33 -8.34 -3.26
N LYS A 79 -7.77 -9.52 -3.52
CA LYS A 79 -7.37 -10.46 -2.45
C LYS A 79 -6.31 -9.86 -1.55
N CYS A 80 -5.31 -9.17 -2.12
CA CYS A 80 -4.29 -8.47 -1.34
C CYS A 80 -4.91 -7.39 -0.44
N GLN A 81 -5.78 -6.55 -1.01
CA GLN A 81 -6.49 -5.49 -0.26
C GLN A 81 -7.35 -6.06 0.86
N HIS A 82 -8.03 -7.18 0.60
CA HIS A 82 -8.83 -7.85 1.62
C HIS A 82 -7.96 -8.36 2.78
N ASN A 83 -6.82 -8.99 2.48
CA ASN A 83 -5.90 -9.47 3.50
C ASN A 83 -5.32 -8.31 4.34
N ASP A 84 -5.01 -7.18 3.70
CA ASP A 84 -4.55 -5.97 4.37
C ASP A 84 -5.61 -5.39 5.32
N TYR A 85 -6.86 -5.33 4.86
CA TYR A 85 -8.00 -4.93 5.68
C TYR A 85 -8.20 -5.85 6.90
N VAL A 86 -8.14 -7.18 6.70
CA VAL A 86 -8.26 -8.15 7.79
C VAL A 86 -7.14 -7.95 8.82
N ARG A 87 -5.89 -7.73 8.36
CA ARG A 87 -4.76 -7.41 9.24
C ARG A 87 -5.02 -6.14 10.06
N ARG A 88 -5.39 -5.04 9.40
CA ARG A 88 -5.69 -3.77 10.08
C ARG A 88 -6.84 -3.90 11.08
N ARG A 89 -7.86 -4.69 10.75
CA ARG A 89 -8.95 -4.99 11.68
C ARG A 89 -8.50 -5.80 12.89
N ALA A 90 -7.58 -6.74 12.72
CA ALA A 90 -7.03 -7.50 13.83
C ALA A 90 -6.21 -6.60 14.77
N LEU A 91 -5.40 -5.68 14.21
CA LEU A 91 -4.66 -4.69 15.00
C LEU A 91 -5.60 -3.79 15.80
N LYS A 92 -6.62 -3.21 15.16
CA LYS A 92 -7.61 -2.38 15.85
C LYS A 92 -8.33 -3.10 16.99
N LYS A 93 -8.70 -4.37 16.78
CA LYS A 93 -9.32 -5.19 17.85
C LYS A 93 -8.35 -5.45 19.01
N ALA A 94 -7.06 -5.63 18.73
CA ALA A 94 -6.05 -5.84 19.76
C ALA A 94 -5.83 -4.56 20.59
N GLU A 95 -5.90 -3.38 19.96
CA GLU A 95 -5.86 -2.07 20.64
C GLU A 95 -7.10 -1.82 21.51
N GLU A 96 -8.30 -2.19 21.04
CA GLU A 96 -9.57 -2.01 21.78
C GLU A 96 -9.75 -3.01 22.94
N GLY A 97 -8.98 -4.10 22.96
CA GLY A 97 -9.03 -5.16 23.97
C GLY A 97 -7.92 -5.11 25.03
N ALA A 98 -7.09 -4.08 25.01
CA ALA A 98 -6.04 -3.78 26.00
C ALA A 98 -6.47 -2.62 26.91
#